data_AF-A0A2T7U550-F1
#
_entry.id   AF-A0A2T7U550-F1
#
_cell.length_a   1.000
_cell.length_b   1.000
_cell.length_c   1.000
_cell.angle_alpha   90.00
_cell.angle_beta   90.00
_cell.angle_gamma   90.00
#
_symmetry.space_group_name_H-M   'P 1'
#
loop_
_entity.id
_entity.type
_entity.pdbx_description
1 polymer ?
#
loop_
_entity_poly.entity_id
_entity_poly.type
_entity_poly.pdbx_seq_one_letter_code
_entity_poly.pdbx_strand_id
1 'polypeptide(L)'
;MAITAPGFYPDIPADEYHADPCVQPSLSSSIAKILLEQSPLHAWHCHPRLGGKQQKQKPSRDMELGTVAHKLLIGRGAEVVVIEAENYTRGDAKQERAEAYEAGCAPILRPDLEIAEAMVAAAREQLSRIPDAADAFNPELGQGEVVMVWKDESGPWCRSMVDWLPNDHLVVWDYKTTGQSAAPQSVGRKIADMGYEIQAGLYERGLTFLDPSVAGRLKFRWLFQETEPPYLIMPVELDAVGMEIGRRKVAAAIHLWDKCLSSGFWPGYPTQVVQAEYPQWSASAWEWRETEDPMLAGVSYGRPGVVIRRPRELMEPC
;
A
#
# COMPACT_ATOMS: atom_id res chain seq x y z
N MET A 1 -9.58 -4.64 -23.16
CA MET A 1 -8.75 -4.92 -24.36
C MET A 1 -7.43 -5.52 -23.89
N ALA A 2 -6.76 -6.41 -24.64
CA ALA A 2 -5.48 -6.95 -24.16
C ALA A 2 -4.32 -6.03 -24.55
N ILE A 3 -3.58 -5.51 -23.56
CA ILE A 3 -2.34 -4.78 -23.75
C ILE A 3 -1.24 -5.76 -24.14
N THR A 4 -0.66 -5.53 -25.32
CA THR A 4 0.33 -6.42 -25.94
C THR A 4 1.72 -5.79 -26.08
N ALA A 5 1.87 -4.51 -25.71
CA ALA A 5 3.12 -3.78 -25.80
C ALA A 5 3.38 -3.03 -24.47
N PRO A 6 4.66 -2.79 -24.12
CA PRO A 6 5.00 -1.82 -23.07
C PRO A 6 4.56 -0.40 -23.44
N GLY A 7 4.15 0.38 -22.46
CA GLY A 7 3.77 1.78 -22.68
C GLY A 7 3.05 2.42 -21.49
N PHE A 8 2.75 3.71 -21.67
CA PHE A 8 1.82 4.48 -20.84
C PHE A 8 0.43 4.46 -21.47
N TYR A 9 -0.58 4.22 -20.65
CA TYR A 9 -1.97 4.04 -21.03
C TYR A 9 -2.86 4.93 -20.14
N PRO A 10 -3.00 6.23 -20.48
CA PRO A 10 -3.68 7.20 -19.61
C PRO A 10 -5.21 7.03 -19.55
N ASP A 11 -5.79 6.28 -20.47
CA ASP A 11 -7.25 6.14 -20.63
C ASP A 11 -7.78 4.79 -20.14
N ILE A 12 -6.96 3.98 -19.46
CA ILE A 12 -7.41 2.71 -18.87
C ILE A 12 -8.08 3.00 -17.53
N PRO A 13 -9.38 2.69 -17.38
CA PRO A 13 -10.08 2.89 -16.13
C PRO A 13 -9.57 1.93 -15.03
N ALA A 14 -9.83 2.29 -13.78
CA ALA A 14 -9.35 1.56 -12.61
C ALA A 14 -9.80 0.08 -12.58
N ASP A 15 -11.04 -0.21 -12.96
CA ASP A 15 -11.58 -1.57 -12.99
C ASP A 15 -10.88 -2.45 -14.04
N GLU A 16 -10.62 -1.92 -15.24
CA GLU A 16 -9.85 -2.61 -16.28
C GLU A 16 -8.40 -2.84 -15.83
N TYR A 17 -7.75 -1.86 -15.20
CA TYR A 17 -6.42 -2.03 -14.59
C TYR A 17 -6.41 -3.14 -13.53
N HIS A 18 -7.38 -3.15 -12.62
CA HIS A 18 -7.48 -4.15 -11.56
C HIS A 18 -7.83 -5.53 -12.11
N ALA A 19 -8.52 -5.63 -13.24
CA ALA A 19 -8.79 -6.88 -13.94
C ALA A 19 -7.56 -7.51 -14.63
N ASP A 20 -6.43 -6.79 -14.65
CA ASP A 20 -5.22 -7.13 -15.39
C ASP A 20 -5.42 -7.12 -16.91
N PRO A 21 -5.21 -5.98 -17.58
CA PRO A 21 -5.42 -5.87 -19.01
C PRO A 21 -4.27 -6.44 -19.84
N CYS A 22 -3.20 -6.95 -19.24
CA CYS A 22 -2.02 -7.43 -19.99
C CYS A 22 -2.32 -8.69 -20.80
N VAL A 23 -1.51 -8.99 -21.81
CA VAL A 23 -1.65 -10.24 -22.60
C VAL A 23 -1.44 -11.50 -21.74
N GLN A 24 -0.57 -11.43 -20.74
CA GLN A 24 -0.28 -12.50 -19.77
C GLN A 24 -0.47 -11.97 -18.33
N PRO A 25 -0.68 -12.85 -17.33
CA PRO A 25 -0.77 -12.45 -15.93
C PRO A 25 0.40 -11.55 -15.53
N SER A 26 0.10 -10.31 -15.13
CA SER A 26 1.10 -9.29 -14.83
C SER A 26 1.26 -9.03 -13.33
N LEU A 27 2.50 -8.77 -12.91
CA LEU A 27 2.82 -8.43 -11.53
C LEU A 27 2.50 -6.95 -11.25
N SER A 28 1.76 -6.70 -10.17
CA SER A 28 1.53 -5.36 -9.60
C SER A 28 2.18 -5.24 -8.21
N SER A 29 2.32 -4.02 -7.68
CA SER A 29 2.92 -3.79 -6.36
C SER A 29 2.15 -4.51 -5.24
N SER A 30 0.81 -4.54 -5.30
CA SER A 30 -0.01 -5.26 -4.32
C SER A 30 0.22 -6.78 -4.37
N ILE A 31 0.36 -7.36 -5.57
CA ILE A 31 0.66 -8.79 -5.73
C ILE A 31 2.09 -9.10 -5.30
N ALA A 32 3.06 -8.23 -5.63
CA ALA A 32 4.45 -8.35 -5.18
C ALA A 32 4.55 -8.31 -3.65
N LYS A 33 3.78 -7.44 -2.99
CA LYS A 33 3.69 -7.39 -1.52
C LYS A 33 3.17 -8.71 -0.95
N ILE A 34 2.02 -9.21 -1.43
CA ILE A 34 1.45 -10.49 -0.97
C ILE A 34 2.44 -11.65 -1.18
N LEU A 35 3.12 -11.66 -2.33
CA LEU A 35 4.10 -12.68 -2.68
C LEU A 35 5.28 -12.74 -1.69
N LEU A 36 5.74 -11.58 -1.21
CA LEU A 36 6.88 -11.46 -0.30
C LEU A 36 6.50 -11.60 1.17
N GLU A 37 5.35 -11.07 1.59
CA GLU A 37 4.94 -11.00 2.99
C GLU A 37 4.09 -12.20 3.43
N GLN A 38 3.43 -12.88 2.49
CA GLN A 38 2.57 -14.03 2.77
C GLN A 38 3.11 -15.28 2.11
N SER A 39 2.68 -15.58 0.89
CA SER A 39 3.21 -16.70 0.10
C SER A 39 2.83 -16.58 -1.38
N PRO A 40 3.52 -17.31 -2.27
CA PRO A 40 3.09 -17.43 -3.66
C PRO A 40 1.67 -17.95 -3.83
N LEU A 41 1.20 -18.87 -3.00
CA LEU A 41 -0.18 -19.35 -3.08
C LEU A 41 -1.20 -18.25 -2.77
N HIS A 42 -0.93 -17.35 -1.81
CA HIS A 42 -1.79 -16.18 -1.58
C HIS A 42 -1.77 -15.23 -2.76
N ALA A 43 -0.60 -14.97 -3.35
CA ALA A 43 -0.47 -14.14 -4.54
C ALA A 43 -1.27 -14.71 -5.72
N TRP A 44 -1.16 -16.02 -5.97
CA TRP A 44 -1.97 -16.72 -6.98
C TRP A 44 -3.47 -16.58 -6.70
N HIS A 45 -3.90 -16.82 -5.46
CA HIS A 45 -5.31 -16.77 -5.07
C HIS A 45 -5.92 -15.37 -5.28
N CYS A 46 -5.15 -14.33 -4.95
CA CYS A 46 -5.57 -12.93 -5.05
C CYS A 46 -5.46 -12.35 -6.47
N HIS A 47 -4.64 -12.93 -7.34
CA HIS A 47 -4.43 -12.39 -8.68
C HIS A 47 -5.68 -12.60 -9.58
N PRO A 48 -6.18 -11.54 -10.26
CA PRO A 48 -7.47 -11.54 -10.96
C PRO A 48 -7.55 -12.56 -12.11
N ARG A 49 -6.45 -12.78 -12.83
CA ARG A 49 -6.38 -13.74 -13.96
C ARG A 49 -5.84 -15.12 -13.60
N LEU A 50 -5.57 -15.37 -12.32
CA LEU A 50 -5.09 -16.67 -11.84
C LEU A 50 -6.15 -17.29 -10.94
N GLY A 51 -6.00 -17.18 -9.61
CA GLY A 51 -6.97 -17.72 -8.66
C GLY A 51 -8.31 -16.97 -8.68
N GLY A 52 -8.31 -15.67 -9.01
CA GLY A 52 -9.53 -14.87 -9.23
C GLY A 52 -10.45 -14.74 -8.00
N LYS A 53 -9.97 -15.09 -6.80
CA LYS A 53 -10.77 -15.16 -5.57
C LYS A 53 -10.44 -14.03 -4.59
N GLN A 54 -10.19 -12.83 -5.09
CA GLN A 54 -10.12 -11.68 -4.21
C GLN A 54 -11.49 -11.51 -3.54
N GLN A 55 -11.54 -11.68 -2.20
CA GLN A 55 -12.74 -11.28 -1.46
C GLN A 55 -12.83 -9.76 -1.61
N LYS A 56 -13.81 -9.29 -2.39
CA LYS A 56 -14.16 -7.87 -2.43
C LYS A 56 -14.71 -7.50 -1.05
N GLN A 57 -13.82 -7.14 -0.12
CA GLN A 57 -14.25 -6.52 1.11
C GLN A 57 -14.91 -5.19 0.72
N LYS A 58 -16.10 -4.94 1.29
CA LYS A 58 -16.75 -3.64 1.09
C LYS A 58 -15.81 -2.58 1.67
N PRO A 59 -15.47 -1.53 0.92
CA PRO A 59 -14.63 -0.46 1.45
C PRO A 59 -15.18 0.06 2.78
N SER A 60 -14.29 0.37 3.72
CA SER A 60 -14.70 1.09 4.93
C SER A 60 -15.07 2.54 4.57
N ARG A 61 -15.74 3.24 5.49
CA ARG A 61 -16.02 4.68 5.35
C ARG A 61 -14.73 5.48 5.14
N ASP A 62 -13.65 5.12 5.83
CA ASP A 62 -12.33 5.76 5.67
C ASP A 62 -11.72 5.53 4.28
N MET A 63 -11.93 4.34 3.69
CA MET A 63 -11.49 4.05 2.33
C MET A 63 -12.30 4.84 1.29
N GLU A 64 -13.61 5.00 1.51
CA GLU A 64 -14.47 5.85 0.68
C GLU A 64 -14.04 7.31 0.73
N LEU A 65 -13.82 7.84 1.95
CA LEU A 65 -13.29 9.19 2.16
C LEU A 65 -11.96 9.39 1.40
N GLY A 66 -11.02 8.45 1.56
CA GLY A 66 -9.74 8.50 0.85
C GLY A 66 -9.87 8.46 -0.67
N THR A 67 -10.80 7.65 -1.19
CA THR A 67 -11.07 7.53 -2.63
C THR A 67 -11.62 8.84 -3.20
N VAL A 68 -12.56 9.49 -2.50
CA VAL A 68 -13.09 10.79 -2.94
C VAL A 68 -12.06 11.90 -2.79
N ALA A 69 -11.30 11.96 -1.69
CA ALA A 69 -10.21 12.91 -1.53
C ALA A 69 -9.16 12.77 -2.66
N HIS A 70 -8.82 11.53 -3.05
CA HIS A 70 -7.95 11.25 -4.19
C HIS A 70 -8.55 11.83 -5.49
N LYS A 71 -9.80 11.50 -5.81
CA LYS A 71 -10.49 12.01 -7.02
C LYS A 71 -10.51 13.54 -7.07
N LEU A 72 -10.80 14.20 -5.94
CA LEU A 72 -10.87 15.65 -5.84
C LEU A 72 -9.49 16.33 -5.95
N LEU A 73 -8.44 15.71 -5.41
CA LEU A 73 -7.07 16.24 -5.47
C LEU A 73 -6.45 16.06 -6.86
N ILE A 74 -6.54 14.85 -7.41
CA ILE A 74 -5.88 14.41 -8.66
C ILE A 74 -6.72 14.72 -9.91
N GLY A 75 -8.05 14.79 -9.78
CA GLY A 75 -8.97 15.03 -10.90
C GLY A 75 -9.26 13.80 -11.78
N ARG A 76 -8.76 12.62 -11.40
CA ARG A 76 -9.01 11.31 -12.06
C ARG A 76 -9.54 10.30 -11.04
N GLY A 77 -10.17 9.24 -11.52
CA GLY A 77 -10.84 8.22 -10.70
C GLY A 77 -12.33 8.10 -10.96
N ALA A 78 -12.97 7.19 -10.22
CA ALA A 78 -14.41 6.93 -10.32
C ALA A 78 -15.25 8.20 -10.08
N GLU A 79 -16.42 8.26 -10.71
CA GLU A 79 -17.36 9.36 -10.50
C GLU A 79 -17.95 9.29 -9.08
N VAL A 80 -18.09 10.45 -8.45
CA VAL A 80 -18.55 10.54 -7.05
C VAL A 80 -20.08 10.53 -7.01
N VAL A 81 -20.66 9.63 -6.24
CA VAL A 81 -22.09 9.59 -5.95
C VAL A 81 -22.30 9.99 -4.50
N VAL A 82 -22.92 11.15 -4.29
CA VAL A 82 -23.19 11.65 -2.94
C VAL A 82 -24.51 11.09 -2.44
N ILE A 83 -24.46 10.45 -1.28
CA ILE A 83 -25.60 9.86 -0.59
C ILE A 83 -26.03 10.84 0.51
N GLU A 84 -27.26 11.35 0.40
CA GLU A 84 -27.84 12.35 1.32
C GLU A 84 -28.28 11.71 2.64
N ALA A 85 -27.32 11.20 3.41
CA ALA A 85 -27.53 10.58 4.70
C ALA A 85 -26.35 10.83 5.65
N GLU A 86 -26.58 10.68 6.96
CA GLU A 86 -25.53 10.76 7.98
C GLU A 86 -24.75 9.46 8.16
N ASN A 87 -25.35 8.32 7.81
CA ASN A 87 -24.76 7.00 7.94
C ASN A 87 -25.47 5.97 7.06
N TYR A 88 -24.83 4.81 6.86
CA TYR A 88 -25.36 3.71 6.04
C TYR A 88 -26.29 2.75 6.80
N THR A 89 -26.85 3.15 7.95
CA THR A 89 -27.72 2.25 8.74
C THR A 89 -29.15 2.21 8.21
N ARG A 90 -29.60 3.27 7.53
CA ARG A 90 -30.92 3.34 6.90
C ARG A 90 -30.93 2.55 5.59
N GLY A 91 -32.06 1.92 5.28
CA GLY A 91 -32.18 0.98 4.15
C GLY A 91 -31.95 1.64 2.79
N ASP A 92 -32.42 2.88 2.63
CA ASP A 92 -32.23 3.74 1.47
C ASP A 92 -30.73 4.01 1.20
N ALA A 93 -30.01 4.57 2.16
CA ALA A 93 -28.59 4.88 2.03
C ALA A 93 -27.73 3.63 1.77
N LYS A 94 -28.12 2.47 2.34
CA LYS A 94 -27.43 1.20 2.08
C LYS A 94 -27.66 0.68 0.67
N GLN A 95 -28.86 0.89 0.12
CA GLN A 95 -29.20 0.51 -1.24
C GLN A 95 -28.49 1.43 -2.24
N GLU A 96 -28.58 2.75 -2.07
CA GLU A 96 -27.89 3.74 -2.92
C GLU A 96 -26.38 3.50 -2.97
N ARG A 97 -25.76 3.19 -1.83
CA ARG A 97 -24.34 2.80 -1.76
C ARG A 97 -24.03 1.57 -2.60
N ALA A 98 -24.89 0.55 -2.56
CA ALA A 98 -24.68 -0.67 -3.32
C ALA A 98 -24.85 -0.42 -4.83
N GLU A 99 -25.85 0.36 -5.22
CA GLU A 99 -26.12 0.75 -6.61
C GLU A 99 -24.94 1.58 -7.18
N ALA A 100 -24.39 2.51 -6.40
CA ALA A 100 -23.20 3.26 -6.79
C ALA A 100 -22.00 2.36 -7.08
N TYR A 101 -21.74 1.36 -6.22
CA TYR A 101 -20.67 0.38 -6.47
C TYR A 101 -20.93 -0.49 -7.70
N GLU A 102 -22.17 -0.89 -7.94
CA GLU A 102 -22.54 -1.66 -9.14
C GLU A 102 -22.36 -0.85 -10.43
N ALA A 103 -22.57 0.46 -10.35
CA ALA A 103 -22.29 1.41 -11.44
C ALA A 103 -20.80 1.77 -11.61
N GLY A 104 -19.91 1.27 -10.74
CA GLY A 104 -18.48 1.61 -10.77
C GLY A 104 -18.16 3.01 -10.23
N CYS A 105 -19.09 3.64 -9.51
CA CYS A 105 -18.92 4.94 -8.88
C CYS A 105 -18.30 4.83 -7.48
N ALA A 106 -17.80 5.95 -6.96
CA ALA A 106 -17.35 6.11 -5.58
C ALA A 106 -18.48 6.72 -4.72
N PRO A 107 -19.20 5.92 -3.92
CA PRO A 107 -20.20 6.46 -3.00
C PRO A 107 -19.54 7.18 -1.83
N ILE A 108 -20.16 8.27 -1.38
CA ILE A 108 -19.77 9.00 -0.18
C ILE A 108 -20.98 9.61 0.52
N LEU A 109 -20.99 9.61 1.86
CA LEU A 109 -22.01 10.31 2.63
C LEU A 109 -21.79 11.82 2.55
N ARG A 110 -22.88 12.61 2.56
CA ARG A 110 -22.82 14.08 2.54
C ARG A 110 -21.83 14.67 3.56
N PRO A 111 -21.80 14.26 4.85
CA PRO A 111 -20.83 14.79 5.81
C PRO A 111 -19.37 14.41 5.51
N ASP A 112 -19.15 13.25 4.88
CA ASP A 112 -17.79 12.83 4.52
C ASP A 112 -17.26 13.57 3.30
N LEU A 113 -18.15 13.98 2.39
CA LEU A 113 -17.77 14.84 1.27
C LEU A 113 -17.23 16.19 1.77
N GLU A 114 -17.89 16.79 2.76
CA GLU A 114 -17.42 18.05 3.36
C GLU A 114 -16.01 17.88 3.97
N ILE A 115 -15.74 16.73 4.58
CA ILE A 115 -14.40 16.38 5.09
C ILE A 115 -13.41 16.24 3.92
N ALA A 116 -13.76 15.52 2.85
CA ALA A 116 -12.90 15.36 1.69
C ALA A 116 -12.55 16.69 1.02
N GLU A 117 -13.54 17.59 0.88
CA GLU A 117 -13.34 18.94 0.35
C GLU A 117 -12.42 19.78 1.24
N ALA A 118 -12.60 19.71 2.56
CA ALA A 118 -11.74 20.40 3.53
C ALA A 118 -10.30 19.86 3.51
N MET A 119 -10.14 18.53 3.40
CA MET A 119 -8.84 17.88 3.22
C MET A 119 -8.15 18.40 1.94
N VAL A 120 -8.84 18.40 0.80
CA VAL A 120 -8.24 18.83 -0.48
C VAL A 120 -7.87 20.31 -0.46
N ALA A 121 -8.71 21.16 0.13
CA ALA A 121 -8.40 22.57 0.32
C ALA A 121 -7.14 22.76 1.18
N ALA A 122 -7.04 22.07 2.31
CA ALA A 122 -5.87 22.10 3.19
C ALA A 122 -4.61 21.57 2.51
N ALA A 123 -4.72 20.50 1.70
CA ALA A 123 -3.61 19.94 0.95
C ALA A 123 -3.07 20.94 -0.09
N ARG A 124 -3.95 21.56 -0.88
CA ARG A 124 -3.55 22.56 -1.89
C ARG A 124 -2.90 23.78 -1.24
N GLU A 125 -3.45 24.29 -0.14
CA GLU A 125 -2.86 25.40 0.60
C GLU A 125 -1.47 25.06 1.13
N GLN A 126 -1.32 23.90 1.79
CA GLN A 126 -0.04 23.49 2.38
C GLN A 126 1.02 23.18 1.30
N LEU A 127 0.65 22.49 0.21
CA LEU A 127 1.55 22.21 -0.92
C LEU A 127 2.11 23.49 -1.54
N SER A 128 1.28 24.53 -1.70
CA SER A 128 1.70 25.82 -2.26
C SER A 128 2.82 26.51 -1.46
N ARG A 129 2.97 26.13 -0.18
CA ARG A 129 3.99 26.68 0.74
C ARG A 129 5.27 25.83 0.77
N ILE A 130 5.29 24.69 0.10
CA ILE A 130 6.43 23.77 0.04
C ILE A 130 7.11 23.97 -1.32
N PRO A 131 8.30 24.60 -1.39
CA PRO A 131 8.92 24.99 -2.66
C PRO A 131 9.04 23.86 -3.68
N ASP A 132 9.44 22.66 -3.22
CA ASP A 132 9.63 21.51 -4.10
C ASP A 132 8.33 20.76 -4.44
N ALA A 133 7.18 21.15 -3.88
CA ALA A 133 5.91 20.45 -4.04
C ALA A 133 4.75 21.36 -4.50
N ALA A 134 5.01 22.64 -4.75
CA ALA A 134 3.98 23.61 -5.14
C ALA A 134 3.26 23.21 -6.44
N ASP A 135 3.95 22.53 -7.35
CA ASP A 135 3.43 22.05 -8.63
C ASP A 135 2.82 20.64 -8.59
N ALA A 136 2.81 20.00 -7.42
CA ALA A 136 2.22 18.66 -7.27
C ALA A 136 0.73 18.69 -7.65
N PHE A 137 0.31 17.72 -8.47
CA PHE A 137 -1.08 17.59 -8.95
C PHE A 137 -1.58 18.76 -9.82
N ASN A 138 -0.69 19.56 -10.43
CA ASN A 138 -1.07 20.60 -11.39
C ASN A 138 -1.41 19.99 -12.77
N PRO A 139 -2.66 20.02 -13.25
CA PRO A 139 -3.08 19.41 -14.53
C PRO A 139 -2.41 19.96 -15.78
N GLU A 140 -1.73 21.10 -15.73
CA GLU A 140 -0.91 21.59 -16.84
C GLU A 140 0.46 20.92 -16.93
N LEU A 141 0.91 20.29 -15.84
CA LEU A 141 2.27 19.76 -15.67
C LEU A 141 2.32 18.23 -15.55
N GLY A 142 1.18 17.55 -15.66
CA GLY A 142 1.12 16.09 -15.57
C GLY A 142 -0.29 15.54 -15.70
N GLN A 143 -0.41 14.24 -15.45
CA GLN A 143 -1.68 13.53 -15.55
C GLN A 143 -1.84 12.52 -14.41
N GLY A 144 -3.07 12.37 -13.95
CA GLY A 144 -3.45 11.39 -12.92
C GLY A 144 -3.86 10.03 -13.45
N GLU A 145 -3.75 9.01 -12.59
CA GLU A 145 -4.12 7.62 -12.84
C GLU A 145 -3.55 7.02 -14.14
N VAL A 146 -2.27 7.28 -14.43
CA VAL A 146 -1.64 6.77 -15.65
C VAL A 146 -1.23 5.31 -15.45
N VAL A 147 -1.83 4.39 -16.22
CA VAL A 147 -1.41 2.99 -16.23
C VAL A 147 -0.11 2.85 -17.00
N MET A 148 0.91 2.28 -16.36
CA MET A 148 2.12 1.84 -17.02
C MET A 148 2.16 0.31 -17.07
N VAL A 149 2.56 -0.21 -18.23
CA VAL A 149 2.78 -1.64 -18.44
C VAL A 149 4.14 -1.83 -19.09
N TRP A 150 4.90 -2.81 -18.61
CA TRP A 150 6.16 -3.18 -19.21
C TRP A 150 6.41 -4.68 -19.10
N LYS A 151 7.36 -5.15 -19.89
CA LYS A 151 7.86 -6.53 -19.81
C LYS A 151 9.23 -6.47 -19.15
N ASP A 152 9.34 -7.06 -17.97
CA ASP A 152 10.62 -7.08 -17.25
C ASP A 152 11.67 -7.83 -18.06
N GLU A 153 12.94 -7.44 -17.91
CA GLU A 153 14.07 -8.15 -18.52
C GLU A 153 14.10 -9.63 -18.11
N SER A 154 13.63 -9.96 -16.90
CA SER A 154 13.53 -11.36 -16.44
C SER A 154 12.37 -12.13 -17.09
N GLY A 155 11.53 -11.51 -17.93
CA GLY A 155 10.46 -12.18 -18.68
C GLY A 155 9.01 -11.75 -18.38
N PRO A 156 8.57 -11.60 -17.12
CA PRO A 156 7.16 -11.42 -16.81
C PRO A 156 6.66 -10.00 -17.14
N TRP A 157 5.37 -9.90 -17.44
CA TRP A 157 4.69 -8.61 -17.53
C TRP A 157 4.51 -8.00 -16.15
N CYS A 158 4.65 -6.69 -16.07
CA CYS A 158 4.42 -5.90 -14.87
C CYS A 158 3.51 -4.72 -15.19
N ARG A 159 2.73 -4.29 -14.19
CA ARG A 159 1.84 -3.14 -14.32
C ARG A 159 1.82 -2.29 -13.06
N SER A 160 1.50 -1.02 -13.22
CA SER A 160 1.26 -0.08 -12.12
C SER A 160 0.35 1.04 -12.61
N MET A 161 -0.38 1.67 -11.70
CA MET A 161 -1.19 2.85 -11.99
C MET A 161 -0.65 4.00 -11.16
N VAL A 162 -0.11 5.01 -11.82
CA VAL A 162 0.53 6.15 -11.17
C VAL A 162 -0.53 7.19 -10.83
N ASP A 163 -0.70 7.49 -9.54
CA ASP A 163 -1.63 8.51 -9.07
C ASP A 163 -1.37 9.86 -9.74
N TRP A 164 -0.10 10.25 -9.87
CA TRP A 164 0.30 11.44 -10.61
C TRP A 164 1.65 11.28 -11.34
N LEU A 165 1.61 11.34 -12.66
CA LEU A 165 2.78 11.30 -13.53
C LEU A 165 3.03 12.71 -14.12
N PRO A 166 4.12 13.41 -13.75
CA PRO A 166 4.47 14.68 -14.37
C PRO A 166 4.92 14.48 -15.83
N ASN A 167 4.79 15.52 -16.65
CA ASN A 167 5.15 15.47 -18.08
C ASN A 167 6.62 15.11 -18.35
N ASP A 168 7.51 15.39 -17.40
CA ASP A 168 8.93 15.07 -17.48
C ASP A 168 9.31 13.71 -16.85
N HIS A 169 8.33 13.03 -16.25
CA HIS A 169 8.46 11.77 -15.51
C HIS A 169 9.47 11.79 -14.35
N LEU A 170 9.91 12.96 -13.85
CA LEU A 170 11.01 13.04 -12.87
C LEU A 170 10.55 12.96 -11.41
N VAL A 171 9.40 13.55 -11.06
CA VAL A 171 8.91 13.58 -9.67
C VAL A 171 7.49 13.01 -9.60
N VAL A 172 7.40 11.71 -9.40
CA VAL A 172 6.14 10.97 -9.37
C VAL A 172 5.53 11.03 -7.98
N TRP A 173 4.20 11.21 -7.92
CA TRP A 173 3.47 11.28 -6.66
C TRP A 173 2.47 10.14 -6.50
N ASP A 174 2.30 9.73 -5.26
CA ASP A 174 1.28 8.80 -4.80
C ASP A 174 0.60 9.37 -3.54
N TYR A 175 -0.73 9.44 -3.56
CA TYR A 175 -1.52 10.10 -2.52
C TYR A 175 -2.06 9.07 -1.52
N LYS A 176 -1.79 9.29 -0.23
CA LYS A 176 -2.17 8.39 0.85
C LYS A 176 -2.91 9.14 1.94
N THR A 177 -4.11 8.71 2.29
CA THR A 177 -4.82 9.20 3.47
C THR A 177 -4.55 8.31 4.69
N THR A 178 -4.64 8.89 5.89
CA THR A 178 -4.38 8.17 7.14
C THR A 178 -5.17 8.77 8.31
N GLY A 179 -5.86 7.92 9.08
CA GLY A 179 -6.43 8.31 10.38
C GLY A 179 -5.40 8.39 11.52
N GLN A 180 -4.15 8.00 11.24
CA GLN A 180 -3.02 8.15 12.16
C GLN A 180 -2.15 9.34 11.76
N SER A 181 -1.36 9.83 12.71
CA SER A 181 -0.47 10.97 12.47
C SER A 181 0.50 10.76 11.30
N ALA A 182 0.61 11.79 10.45
CA ALA A 182 1.57 11.92 9.36
C ALA A 182 2.85 12.68 9.77
N ALA A 183 3.10 12.83 11.08
CA ALA A 183 4.28 13.53 11.57
C ALA A 183 5.59 12.90 11.05
N PRO A 184 6.66 13.69 10.81
CA PRO A 184 7.89 13.21 10.18
C PRO A 184 8.51 11.97 10.82
N GLN A 185 8.40 11.82 12.14
CA GLN A 185 8.95 10.68 12.88
C GLN A 185 8.17 9.36 12.69
N SER A 186 6.92 9.40 12.19
CA SER A 186 6.08 8.21 12.02
C SER A 186 6.13 7.64 10.59
N VAL A 187 6.46 8.46 9.58
CA VAL A 187 6.32 8.07 8.16
C VAL A 187 7.26 6.94 7.75
N GLY A 188 8.49 6.90 8.27
CA GLY A 188 9.44 5.83 7.95
C GLY A 188 8.95 4.45 8.39
N ARG A 189 8.38 4.36 9.60
CA ARG A 189 7.73 3.14 10.09
C ARG A 189 6.52 2.77 9.24
N LYS A 190 5.68 3.75 8.90
CA LYS A 190 4.49 3.54 8.08
C LYS A 190 4.86 2.99 6.70
N ILE A 191 5.90 3.51 6.05
CA ILE A 191 6.42 3.00 4.78
C ILE A 191 6.80 1.52 4.92
N ALA A 192 7.61 1.18 5.93
CA ALA A 192 8.09 -0.18 6.14
C ALA A 192 6.98 -1.18 6.51
N ASP A 193 6.08 -0.81 7.43
CA ASP A 193 4.97 -1.65 7.89
C ASP A 193 3.95 -1.89 6.75
N MET A 194 3.79 -0.92 5.84
CA MET A 194 2.88 -1.02 4.71
C MET A 194 3.55 -1.56 3.43
N GLY A 195 4.87 -1.75 3.44
CA GLY A 195 5.65 -2.22 2.27
C GLY A 195 5.64 -1.23 1.11
N TYR A 196 5.51 0.08 1.36
CA TYR A 196 5.41 1.09 0.30
C TYR A 196 6.71 1.22 -0.50
N GLU A 197 7.86 0.88 0.05
CA GLU A 197 9.12 0.81 -0.69
C GLU A 197 9.08 -0.20 -1.86
N ILE A 198 8.23 -1.24 -1.78
CA ILE A 198 7.99 -2.18 -2.89
C ILE A 198 7.29 -1.45 -4.04
N GLN A 199 6.31 -0.59 -3.73
CA GLN A 199 5.63 0.23 -4.73
C GLN A 199 6.62 1.19 -5.40
N ALA A 200 7.38 1.95 -4.61
CA ALA A 200 8.36 2.89 -5.13
C ALA A 200 9.41 2.21 -6.03
N GLY A 201 9.95 1.06 -5.59
CA GLY A 201 10.90 0.30 -6.40
C GLY A 201 10.30 -0.26 -7.69
N LEU A 202 9.03 -0.66 -7.67
CA LEU A 202 8.35 -1.18 -8.86
C LEU A 202 8.07 -0.06 -9.87
N TYR A 203 7.72 1.13 -9.37
CA TYR A 203 7.48 2.30 -10.20
C TYR A 203 8.77 2.81 -10.82
N GLU A 204 9.85 2.91 -10.04
CA GLU A 204 11.17 3.27 -10.57
C GLU A 204 11.62 2.33 -11.69
N ARG A 205 11.43 1.03 -11.49
CA ARG A 205 11.77 0.01 -12.48
C ARG A 205 10.96 0.14 -13.77
N GLY A 206 9.64 0.31 -13.66
CA GLY A 206 8.75 0.48 -14.82
C GLY A 206 9.00 1.78 -15.57
N LEU A 207 9.15 2.90 -14.86
CA LEU A 207 9.42 4.21 -15.45
C LEU A 207 10.79 4.24 -16.14
N THR A 208 11.82 3.68 -15.51
CA THR A 208 13.15 3.59 -16.14
C THR A 208 13.14 2.70 -17.39
N PHE A 209 12.31 1.66 -17.42
CA PHE A 209 12.14 0.83 -18.61
C PHE A 209 11.46 1.60 -19.76
N LEU A 210 10.40 2.34 -19.45
CA LEU A 210 9.59 3.06 -20.43
C LEU A 210 10.23 4.38 -20.89
N ASP A 211 10.97 5.04 -19.99
CA ASP A 211 11.72 6.26 -20.23
C ASP A 211 13.13 6.13 -19.62
N PRO A 212 14.09 5.54 -20.37
CA PRO A 212 15.46 5.38 -19.89
C PRO A 212 16.15 6.69 -19.50
N SER A 213 15.63 7.85 -19.93
CA SER A 213 16.24 9.13 -19.59
C SER A 213 16.11 9.46 -18.11
N VAL A 214 15.10 8.95 -17.40
CA VAL A 214 14.90 9.24 -15.97
C VAL A 214 15.77 8.41 -15.03
N ALA A 215 16.52 7.44 -15.56
CA ALA A 215 17.39 6.56 -14.78
C ALA A 215 18.33 7.36 -13.86
N GLY A 216 18.29 7.08 -12.56
CA GLY A 216 19.11 7.77 -11.55
C GLY A 216 18.69 9.22 -11.24
N ARG A 217 17.64 9.74 -11.88
CA ARG A 217 17.09 11.09 -11.68
C ARG A 217 15.68 11.09 -11.10
N LEU A 218 14.94 10.00 -11.30
CA LEU A 218 13.58 9.83 -10.80
C LEU A 218 13.52 9.95 -9.27
N LYS A 219 12.52 10.68 -8.79
CA LYS A 219 12.10 10.73 -7.40
C LYS A 219 10.67 10.22 -7.28
N PHE A 220 10.44 9.35 -6.30
CA PHE A 220 9.11 8.90 -5.93
C PHE A 220 8.72 9.57 -4.61
N ARG A 221 7.55 10.19 -4.58
CA ARG A 221 7.02 10.89 -3.40
C ARG A 221 5.67 10.34 -2.99
N TRP A 222 5.50 10.10 -1.70
CA TRP A 222 4.17 9.98 -1.11
C TRP A 222 3.72 11.34 -0.61
N LEU A 223 2.45 11.65 -0.79
CA LEU A 223 1.76 12.69 -0.04
C LEU A 223 0.86 12.02 1.00
N PHE A 224 1.35 11.92 2.24
CA PHE A 224 0.50 11.48 3.34
C PHE A 224 -0.39 12.63 3.81
N GLN A 225 -1.68 12.38 3.98
CA GLN A 225 -2.62 13.35 4.52
C GLN A 225 -3.43 12.75 5.67
N GLU A 226 -3.49 13.47 6.78
CA GLU A 226 -4.36 13.14 7.90
C GLU A 226 -5.83 13.35 7.54
N THR A 227 -6.69 12.41 7.93
CA THR A 227 -8.15 12.49 7.70
C THR A 227 -8.89 13.28 8.78
N GLU A 228 -8.17 13.73 9.82
CA GLU A 228 -8.72 14.52 10.93
C GLU A 228 -8.15 15.95 10.91
N PRO A 229 -8.91 16.96 11.36
CA PRO A 229 -8.39 18.32 11.50
C PRO A 229 -7.10 18.37 12.32
N PRO A 230 -6.08 19.13 11.90
CA PRO A 230 -6.12 20.17 10.86
C PRO A 230 -5.78 19.69 9.43
N TYR A 231 -5.97 18.40 9.12
CA TYR A 231 -5.75 17.81 7.80
C TYR A 231 -4.34 18.02 7.26
N LEU A 232 -3.35 17.89 8.15
CA LEU A 232 -1.96 18.15 7.81
C LEU A 232 -1.45 17.17 6.76
N ILE A 233 -0.61 17.68 5.86
CA ILE A 233 0.07 16.89 4.86
C ILE A 233 1.54 16.65 5.24
N MET A 234 2.09 15.57 4.71
CA MET A 234 3.50 15.27 4.76
C MET A 234 3.97 14.68 3.43
N PRO A 235 4.58 15.50 2.54
CA PRO A 235 5.36 14.99 1.41
C PRO A 235 6.58 14.21 1.91
N VAL A 236 6.79 13.00 1.39
CA VAL A 236 7.87 12.11 1.80
C VAL A 236 8.58 11.52 0.59
N GLU A 237 9.90 11.65 0.56
CA GLU A 237 10.81 10.86 -0.26
C GLU A 237 11.47 9.79 0.60
N LEU A 238 11.64 8.58 0.06
CA LEU A 238 12.44 7.55 0.71
C LEU A 238 13.93 7.81 0.47
N ASP A 239 14.75 7.55 1.47
CA ASP A 239 16.20 7.69 1.35
C ASP A 239 16.81 6.61 0.42
N ALA A 240 18.10 6.77 0.10
CA ALA A 240 18.81 5.84 -0.78
C ALA A 240 18.82 4.39 -0.25
N VAL A 241 18.87 4.22 1.08
CA VAL A 241 18.89 2.90 1.72
C VAL A 241 17.54 2.20 1.57
N GLY A 242 16.44 2.90 1.87
CA GLY A 242 15.09 2.39 1.70
C GLY A 242 14.76 2.12 0.24
N MET A 243 15.18 2.99 -0.69
CA MET A 243 15.03 2.75 -2.12
C MET A 243 15.79 1.49 -2.57
N GLU A 244 17.01 1.28 -2.08
CA GLU A 244 17.78 0.06 -2.39
C GLU A 244 17.14 -1.21 -1.82
N ILE A 245 16.53 -1.14 -0.63
CA ILE A 245 15.71 -2.23 -0.09
C ILE A 245 14.51 -2.49 -1.02
N GLY A 246 13.80 -1.45 -1.45
CA GLY A 246 12.67 -1.53 -2.38
C GLY A 246 13.05 -2.22 -3.69
N ARG A 247 14.14 -1.79 -4.33
CA ARG A 247 14.68 -2.42 -5.56
C ARG A 247 14.94 -3.91 -5.39
N ARG A 248 15.63 -4.29 -4.30
CA ARG A 248 15.93 -5.71 -4.02
C ARG A 248 14.69 -6.53 -3.73
N LYS A 249 13.71 -5.98 -3.01
CA LYS A 249 12.40 -6.62 -2.80
C LYS A 249 11.68 -6.85 -4.12
N VAL A 250 11.63 -5.84 -4.99
CA VAL A 250 11.00 -5.94 -6.31
C VAL A 250 11.69 -6.98 -7.19
N ALA A 251 13.02 -7.00 -7.23
CA ALA A 251 13.78 -8.02 -7.95
C ALA A 251 13.46 -9.44 -7.43
N ALA A 252 13.37 -9.63 -6.11
CA ALA A 252 12.98 -10.91 -5.51
C ALA A 252 11.53 -11.29 -5.85
N ALA A 253 10.60 -10.34 -5.80
CA ALA A 253 9.20 -10.57 -6.17
C ALA A 253 9.06 -10.99 -7.64
N ILE A 254 9.72 -10.28 -8.55
CA ILE A 254 9.73 -10.61 -9.98
C ILE A 254 10.31 -12.01 -10.22
N HIS A 255 11.44 -12.33 -9.56
CA HIS A 255 12.04 -13.66 -9.66
C HIS A 255 11.11 -14.78 -9.18
N LEU A 256 10.49 -14.60 -8.00
CA LEU A 256 9.54 -15.58 -7.45
C LEU A 256 8.30 -15.72 -8.35
N TRP A 257 7.80 -14.59 -8.86
CA TRP A 257 6.65 -14.55 -9.77
C TRP A 257 6.93 -15.32 -11.06
N ASP A 258 8.06 -15.06 -11.72
CA ASP A 258 8.46 -15.76 -12.94
C ASP A 258 8.65 -17.26 -12.71
N LYS A 259 9.28 -17.65 -11.60
CA LYS A 259 9.42 -19.07 -11.22
C LYS A 259 8.07 -19.75 -11.00
N CYS A 260 7.12 -19.08 -10.37
CA CYS A 260 5.79 -19.65 -10.13
C CYS A 260 4.97 -19.73 -11.43
N LEU A 261 5.05 -18.72 -12.30
CA LEU A 261 4.40 -18.72 -13.61
C LEU A 261 4.95 -19.82 -14.52
N SER A 262 6.28 -19.96 -14.61
CA SER A 262 6.93 -20.94 -15.49
C SER A 262 6.75 -22.38 -15.02
N SER A 263 6.76 -22.63 -13.70
CA SER A 263 6.56 -23.97 -13.14
C SER A 263 5.10 -24.36 -12.95
N GLY A 264 4.18 -23.40 -12.92
CA GLY A 264 2.79 -23.60 -12.51
C GLY A 264 2.62 -23.96 -11.02
N PHE A 265 3.70 -23.94 -10.24
CA PHE A 265 3.69 -24.31 -8.82
C PHE A 265 3.75 -23.08 -7.92
N TRP A 266 2.78 -22.96 -7.02
CA TRP A 266 2.60 -21.81 -6.11
C TRP A 266 2.66 -22.31 -4.67
N PRO A 267 3.85 -22.29 -4.03
CA PRO A 267 3.98 -22.83 -2.67
C PRO A 267 3.21 -22.00 -1.64
N GLY A 268 2.62 -22.69 -0.67
CA GLY A 268 2.03 -22.10 0.53
C GLY A 268 3.05 -22.00 1.68
N TYR A 269 2.55 -22.03 2.91
CA TYR A 269 3.42 -22.14 4.10
C TYR A 269 4.10 -23.51 4.20
N PRO A 270 5.17 -23.64 5.00
CA PRO A 270 5.80 -24.93 5.27
C PRO A 270 4.78 -25.98 5.76
N THR A 271 4.97 -27.23 5.34
CA THR A 271 4.09 -28.36 5.73
C THR A 271 4.44 -28.96 7.08
N GLN A 272 5.40 -28.36 7.79
CA GLN A 272 5.85 -28.80 9.11
C GLN A 272 5.42 -27.81 10.19
N VAL A 273 5.27 -28.30 11.42
CA VAL A 273 5.00 -27.44 12.57
C VAL A 273 6.19 -26.51 12.77
N VAL A 274 5.93 -25.20 12.74
CA VAL A 274 6.92 -24.17 13.02
C VAL A 274 6.88 -23.84 14.51
N GLN A 275 8.06 -23.82 15.15
CA GLN A 275 8.19 -23.29 16.50
C GLN A 275 8.23 -21.76 16.41
N ALA A 276 7.23 -21.10 16.99
CA ALA A 276 7.20 -19.64 17.06
C ALA A 276 8.13 -19.14 18.18
N GLU A 277 8.89 -18.08 17.91
CA GLU A 277 9.57 -17.32 18.96
C GLU A 277 8.54 -16.43 19.65
N TYR A 278 8.44 -16.55 20.98
CA TYR A 278 7.56 -15.70 21.75
C TYR A 278 8.18 -14.30 21.89
N PRO A 279 7.46 -13.21 21.58
CA PRO A 279 8.06 -11.88 21.56
C PRO A 279 8.59 -11.46 22.95
N GLN A 280 9.86 -11.06 23.01
CA GLN A 280 10.52 -10.70 24.28
C GLN A 280 9.78 -9.60 25.05
N TRP A 281 9.23 -8.60 24.36
CA TRP A 281 8.47 -7.53 25.00
C TRP A 281 7.19 -8.03 25.68
N SER A 282 6.55 -9.07 25.11
CA SER A 282 5.35 -9.69 25.69
C SER A 282 5.71 -10.57 26.88
N ALA A 283 6.83 -11.29 26.80
CA ALA A 283 7.37 -12.07 27.92
C ALA A 283 7.66 -11.16 29.12
N SER A 284 8.42 -10.08 28.89
CA SER A 284 8.78 -9.14 29.95
C SER A 284 7.57 -8.39 30.51
N ALA A 285 6.56 -8.04 29.69
CA ALA A 285 5.33 -7.42 30.19
C ALA A 285 4.54 -8.35 31.13
N TRP A 286 4.52 -9.65 30.83
CA TRP A 286 3.90 -10.65 31.71
C TRP A 286 4.71 -10.87 32.99
N GLU A 287 6.04 -11.07 32.88
CA GLU A 287 6.95 -11.22 34.02
C GLU A 287 6.86 -10.04 35.00
N TRP A 288 6.78 -8.81 34.46
CA TRP A 288 6.55 -7.62 35.27
C TRP A 288 5.22 -7.71 36.02
N ARG A 289 4.13 -8.06 35.34
CA ARG A 289 2.80 -8.12 35.95
C ARG A 289 2.71 -9.19 37.02
N GLU A 290 3.29 -10.36 36.76
CA GLU A 290 3.39 -11.45 37.73
C GLU A 290 4.11 -11.03 39.01
N THR A 291 5.13 -10.19 38.88
CA THR A 291 5.92 -9.71 40.02
C THR A 291 5.22 -8.58 40.79
N GLU A 292 4.56 -7.67 40.07
CA GLU A 292 4.15 -6.37 40.63
C GLU A 292 2.64 -6.25 40.91
N ASP A 293 1.78 -7.11 40.33
CA ASP A 293 0.33 -7.09 40.57
C ASP A 293 -0.01 -7.80 41.92
N PRO A 294 -0.42 -7.07 42.98
CA PRO A 294 -0.65 -7.68 44.29
C PRO A 294 -1.80 -8.70 44.27
N MET A 295 -2.70 -8.63 43.30
CA MET A 295 -3.80 -9.59 43.14
C MET A 295 -3.32 -10.94 42.61
N LEU A 296 -2.11 -11.02 42.05
CA LEU A 296 -1.47 -12.26 41.61
C LEU A 296 -0.59 -12.89 42.70
N ALA A 297 -0.48 -12.26 43.87
CA ALA A 297 0.23 -12.83 45.00
C ALA A 297 -0.40 -14.17 45.43
N GLY A 298 0.39 -15.24 45.43
CA GLY A 298 -0.04 -16.57 45.86
C GLY A 298 -0.64 -17.46 44.77
N VAL A 299 -0.60 -17.05 43.49
CA VAL A 299 -0.97 -17.92 42.37
C VAL A 299 -0.08 -19.17 42.34
N SER A 300 -0.69 -20.35 42.22
CA SER A 300 0.02 -21.62 42.03
C SER A 300 0.08 -21.97 40.54
N TYR A 301 1.24 -21.77 39.93
CA TYR A 301 1.46 -22.00 38.49
C TYR A 301 1.64 -23.47 38.09
N GLY A 302 1.20 -24.41 38.94
CA GLY A 302 1.43 -25.85 38.73
C GLY A 302 2.92 -26.21 38.80
N ARG A 303 3.29 -27.44 38.36
CA ARG A 303 4.70 -27.85 38.35
C ARG A 303 5.46 -27.00 37.30
N PRO A 304 6.58 -26.36 37.66
CA PRO A 304 7.38 -25.61 36.70
C PRO A 304 7.99 -26.58 35.68
N GLY A 305 7.46 -26.58 34.46
CA GLY A 305 8.11 -27.20 33.32
C GLY A 305 9.35 -26.37 32.96
N VAL A 306 10.54 -26.91 33.26
CA VAL A 306 11.86 -26.47 32.78
C VAL A 306 12.12 -24.96 32.86
N VAL A 307 12.75 -24.53 33.96
CA VAL A 307 13.41 -23.21 34.06
C VAL A 307 14.51 -23.15 33.01
N ILE A 308 14.36 -22.33 31.97
CA ILE A 308 15.45 -21.99 31.05
C ILE A 308 16.44 -21.11 31.83
N ARG A 309 17.51 -21.70 32.37
CA ARG A 309 18.60 -20.93 32.96
C ARG A 309 19.34 -20.20 31.84
N ARG A 310 19.44 -18.87 31.93
CA ARG A 310 20.33 -18.09 31.06
C ARG A 310 21.78 -18.62 31.22
N PRO A 311 22.60 -18.66 30.15
CA PRO A 311 24.00 -19.03 30.28
C PRO A 311 24.69 -18.07 31.25
N ARG A 312 25.39 -18.62 32.25
CA ARG A 312 26.27 -17.86 33.14
C ARG A 312 27.37 -17.21 32.31
N GLU A 313 27.57 -15.91 32.49
CA GLU A 313 28.73 -15.19 32.00
C GLU A 313 30.01 -15.96 32.39
N LEU A 314 30.83 -16.27 31.39
CA LEU A 314 32.17 -16.82 31.59
C LEU A 314 33.02 -15.73 32.24
N MET A 315 33.33 -15.90 33.53
CA MET A 315 34.41 -15.17 34.19
C MET A 315 35.72 -15.44 33.44
N GLU A 316 36.43 -14.37 33.09
CA GLU A 316 37.77 -14.39 32.53
C GLU A 316 38.77 -15.06 33.49
N PRO A 317 39.77 -15.80 32.99
CA PRO A 317 40.85 -16.34 33.81
C PRO A 317 41.97 -15.30 34.02
N CYS A 318 42.55 -15.39 35.22
CA CYS A 318 43.70 -14.66 35.77
C CYS A 318 44.92 -14.58 34.82
#